data_AF-A0A504YGH2-F1
#
_entry.id   AF-A0A504YGH2-F1
#
_cell.length_a   1.000
_cell.length_b   1.000
_cell.length_c   1.000
_cell.angle_alpha   90.00
_cell.angle_beta   90.00
_cell.angle_gamma   90.00
#
_symmetry.space_group_name_H-M   'P 1'
#
loop_
_entity.id
_entity.type
_entity.pdbx_description
1 polymer ?
#
loop_
_entity_poly.entity_id
_entity_poly.type
_entity_poly.pdbx_seq_one_letter_code
_entity_poly.pdbx_strand_id
1 'polypeptide(L)'
;MDNEEYLSTSSKNIRFIVMNNLLPSSVKIHEKYDLKGSTHKRRASATELAKTSPTLKDLDFRERHADGIWLEMETYDALIKTIEQDCRVLESLQIMDYSLLLGIHNLDQAKRDRPDHYLARSFANGDTIALK
;
A
#
# COMPACT_ATOMS: atom_id res chain seq x y z
N MET A 1 -29.09 33.78 -15.75
CA MET A 1 -27.71 33.73 -15.22
C MET A 1 -27.50 32.34 -14.62
N ASP A 2 -27.45 31.38 -15.54
CA ASP A 2 -26.52 30.26 -15.67
C ASP A 2 -25.69 29.88 -14.45
N ASN A 3 -25.75 28.60 -14.08
CA ASN A 3 -24.63 27.78 -13.62
C ASN A 3 -25.04 26.30 -13.63
N GLU A 4 -25.36 25.77 -14.82
CA GLU A 4 -25.22 24.33 -15.07
C GLU A 4 -23.91 24.13 -15.83
N GLU A 5 -22.86 23.82 -15.08
CA GLU A 5 -21.59 23.39 -15.66
C GLU A 5 -21.75 21.94 -16.17
N TYR A 6 -22.27 21.81 -17.39
CA TYR A 6 -22.27 20.54 -18.12
C TYR A 6 -20.82 20.16 -18.44
N LEU A 7 -20.26 19.21 -17.70
CA LEU A 7 -19.04 18.52 -18.13
C LEU A 7 -19.41 17.58 -19.28
N SER A 8 -19.46 18.11 -20.51
CA SER A 8 -19.74 17.30 -21.70
C SER A 8 -18.55 16.39 -21.99
N THR A 9 -18.65 15.11 -21.64
CA THR A 9 -17.69 14.12 -22.14
C THR A 9 -18.09 13.76 -23.57
N SER A 10 -17.32 14.22 -24.54
CA SER A 10 -17.45 13.86 -25.95
C SER A 10 -17.56 12.33 -26.12
N SER A 11 -18.76 11.86 -26.50
CA SER A 11 -19.08 10.55 -27.12
C SER A 11 -18.51 9.24 -26.53
N LYS A 12 -17.90 9.23 -25.34
CA LYS A 12 -17.36 8.02 -24.72
C LYS A 12 -18.07 7.69 -23.42
N ASN A 13 -18.68 6.51 -23.36
CA ASN A 13 -19.26 5.98 -22.13
C ASN A 13 -18.14 5.57 -21.17
N ILE A 14 -18.09 6.18 -19.99
CA ILE A 14 -17.15 5.84 -18.92
C ILE A 14 -17.90 5.05 -17.85
N ARG A 15 -17.39 3.87 -17.49
CA ARG A 15 -17.92 3.06 -16.37
C ARG A 15 -16.90 3.10 -15.24
N PHE A 16 -17.34 3.47 -14.04
CA PHE A 16 -16.51 3.46 -12.83
C PHE A 16 -17.18 2.60 -11.75
N ILE A 17 -16.36 2.05 -10.86
CA ILE A 17 -16.79 1.30 -9.69
C ILE A 17 -16.24 2.04 -8.47
N VAL A 18 -17.10 2.25 -7.47
CA VAL A 18 -16.68 2.77 -6.16
C VAL A 18 -16.47 1.57 -5.24
N MET A 19 -15.28 1.50 -4.64
CA MET A 19 -14.88 0.41 -3.75
C MET A 19 -14.05 0.96 -2.59
N ASN A 20 -13.84 0.13 -1.57
CA ASN A 20 -13.01 0.49 -0.42
C ASN A 20 -11.55 0.71 -0.82
N ASN A 21 -10.92 1.74 -0.27
CA ASN A 21 -9.47 1.90 -0.36
C ASN A 21 -8.80 1.06 0.74
N LEU A 22 -8.11 -0.01 0.32
CA LEU A 22 -7.42 -0.92 1.24
C LEU A 22 -6.18 -0.31 1.91
N LEU A 23 -5.57 0.72 1.30
CA LEU A 23 -4.37 1.40 1.82
C LEU A 23 -4.67 2.89 2.05
N PRO A 24 -5.39 3.24 3.14
CA PRO A 24 -5.77 4.61 3.42
C PRO A 24 -4.54 5.48 3.76
N SER A 25 -4.59 6.75 3.35
CA SER A 25 -3.50 7.71 3.58
C SER A 25 -3.28 8.10 5.05
N SER A 26 -4.20 7.71 5.94
CA SER A 26 -4.09 7.92 7.39
C SER A 26 -2.94 7.14 8.02
N VAL A 27 -2.49 6.05 7.38
CA VAL A 27 -1.34 5.24 7.82
C VAL A 27 -0.29 5.26 6.72
N LYS A 28 0.93 5.67 7.06
CA LYS A 28 2.04 5.69 6.10
C LYS A 28 2.45 4.25 5.75
N ILE A 29 2.13 3.82 4.54
CA ILE A 29 2.58 2.52 4.03
C ILE A 29 4.02 2.64 3.51
N HIS A 30 4.94 1.91 4.14
CA HIS A 30 6.36 2.00 3.83
C HIS A 30 6.74 1.11 2.64
N GLU A 31 6.09 -0.04 2.52
CA GLU A 31 6.27 -0.94 1.37
C GLU A 31 4.91 -1.37 0.84
N LYS A 32 4.77 -1.43 -0.48
CA LYS A 32 3.55 -1.90 -1.16
C LYS A 32 3.91 -2.99 -2.15
N TYR A 33 3.12 -4.04 -2.19
CA TYR A 33 3.30 -5.17 -3.08
C TYR A 33 2.00 -5.53 -3.78
N ASP A 34 2.08 -5.74 -5.09
CA ASP A 34 1.09 -6.46 -5.88
C ASP A 34 1.63 -7.89 -6.04
N LEU A 35 0.96 -8.88 -5.47
CA LEU A 35 1.43 -10.28 -5.46
C LEU A 35 0.44 -11.17 -6.22
N LYS A 36 0.95 -12.01 -7.12
CA LYS A 36 0.14 -12.94 -7.93
C LYS A 36 0.56 -14.40 -7.77
N GLY A 37 1.73 -14.67 -7.20
CA GLY A 37 2.34 -15.99 -7.11
C GLY A 37 3.07 -16.44 -8.39
N SER A 38 2.95 -15.71 -9.50
CA SER A 38 3.69 -15.97 -10.74
C SER A 38 5.06 -15.28 -10.75
N THR A 39 5.94 -15.64 -11.69
CA THR A 39 7.32 -15.10 -11.77
C THR A 39 7.59 -14.28 -13.03
N HIS A 40 6.89 -14.56 -14.14
CA HIS A 40 7.14 -13.87 -15.41
C HIS A 40 6.66 -12.41 -15.38
N LYS A 41 7.57 -11.45 -15.63
CA LYS A 41 7.30 -9.99 -15.57
C LYS A 41 6.76 -9.50 -14.21
N ARG A 42 7.10 -10.22 -13.14
CA ARG A 42 6.71 -9.90 -11.75
C ARG A 42 7.83 -9.20 -10.98
N ARG A 43 8.50 -8.25 -11.65
CA ARG A 43 9.42 -7.28 -11.07
C ARG A 43 8.92 -5.87 -11.36
N ALA A 44 9.07 -4.95 -10.40
CA ALA A 44 8.76 -3.55 -10.60
C ALA A 44 9.62 -2.95 -11.73
N SER A 45 9.03 -2.07 -12.53
CA SER A 45 9.77 -1.38 -13.59
C SER A 45 10.64 -0.27 -13.00
N ALA A 46 11.67 0.17 -13.73
CA ALA A 46 12.49 1.31 -13.31
C ALA A 46 11.65 2.58 -13.07
N THR A 47 10.63 2.81 -13.89
CA THR A 47 9.69 3.93 -13.72
C THR A 47 8.86 3.80 -12.43
N GLU A 48 8.43 2.59 -12.07
CA GLU A 48 7.71 2.37 -10.82
C GLU A 48 8.61 2.59 -9.61
N LEU A 49 9.85 2.08 -9.67
CA LEU A 49 10.85 2.21 -8.61
C LEU A 49 11.29 3.66 -8.38
N ALA A 50 11.18 4.54 -9.38
CA ALA A 50 11.48 5.96 -9.26
C ALA A 50 10.41 6.76 -8.48
N LYS A 51 9.24 6.16 -8.21
CA LYS A 51 8.18 6.81 -7.41
C LYS A 51 8.58 6.89 -5.94
N THR A 52 8.02 7.87 -5.23
CA THR A 52 8.20 8.03 -3.77
C THR A 52 7.65 6.86 -2.96
N SER A 53 6.61 6.19 -3.48
CA SER A 53 5.99 5.02 -2.88
C SER A 53 5.72 3.99 -3.98
N PRO A 54 6.73 3.18 -4.36
CA PRO A 54 6.62 2.22 -5.44
C PRO A 54 5.72 1.04 -5.05
N THR A 55 5.07 0.45 -6.05
CA THR A 55 4.35 -0.84 -5.91
C THR A 55 5.23 -1.95 -6.46
N LEU A 56 5.80 -2.72 -5.54
CA LEU A 56 6.70 -3.82 -5.79
C LEU A 56 5.92 -5.08 -6.20
N LYS A 57 6.61 -6.08 -6.76
CA LYS A 57 5.99 -7.34 -7.23
C LYS A 57 6.66 -8.57 -6.61
N ASP A 58 6.23 -9.76 -7.03
CA ASP A 58 6.64 -11.05 -6.45
C ASP A 58 8.15 -11.27 -6.40
N LEU A 59 8.88 -10.89 -7.45
CA LEU A 59 10.34 -11.07 -7.47
C LEU A 59 11.05 -10.09 -6.53
N ASP A 60 10.52 -8.87 -6.39
CA ASP A 60 11.05 -7.88 -5.44
C ASP A 60 10.76 -8.31 -4.00
N PHE A 61 9.57 -8.88 -3.76
CA PHE A 61 9.19 -9.41 -2.45
C PHE A 61 10.12 -10.55 -2.01
N ARG A 62 10.36 -11.54 -2.90
CA ARG A 62 11.25 -12.67 -2.61
C ARG A 62 12.70 -12.27 -2.34
N GLU A 63 13.16 -11.17 -2.94
CA GLU A 63 14.51 -10.64 -2.75
C GLU A 63 14.64 -9.89 -1.42
N ARG A 64 13.62 -9.10 -1.04
CA ARG A 64 13.63 -8.28 0.18
C ARG A 64 13.25 -9.07 1.44
N HIS A 65 12.32 -10.00 1.31
CA HIS A 65 11.76 -10.82 2.38
C HIS A 65 12.03 -12.29 2.07
N ALA A 66 13.32 -12.66 1.99
CA ALA A 66 13.74 -14.02 1.64
C ALA A 66 13.21 -15.08 2.62
N ASP A 67 13.13 -14.71 3.90
CA ASP A 67 12.56 -15.54 4.98
C ASP A 67 11.04 -15.34 5.16
N GLY A 68 10.42 -14.52 4.32
CA GLY A 68 8.99 -14.20 4.37
C GLY A 68 8.60 -13.18 5.45
N ILE A 69 7.30 -13.12 5.75
CA ILE A 69 6.73 -12.27 6.80
C ILE A 69 6.33 -13.15 7.98
N TRP A 70 6.81 -12.77 9.16
CA TRP A 70 6.48 -13.43 10.41
C TRP A 70 5.09 -13.00 10.88
N LEU A 71 4.25 -13.98 11.16
CA LEU A 71 2.91 -13.80 11.70
C LEU A 71 2.74 -14.72 12.91
N GLU A 72 1.99 -14.24 13.91
CA GLU A 72 1.50 -15.10 14.98
C GLU A 72 0.62 -16.21 14.39
N MET A 73 0.68 -17.41 14.99
CA MET A 73 0.05 -18.62 14.46
C MET A 73 -1.45 -18.43 14.21
N GLU A 74 -2.15 -17.81 15.16
CA GLU A 74 -3.59 -17.57 15.06
C GLU A 74 -3.93 -16.61 13.90
N THR A 75 -3.07 -15.61 13.68
CA THR A 75 -3.25 -14.64 12.58
C THR A 75 -2.98 -15.31 11.23
N TYR A 76 -1.94 -16.13 11.16
CA TYR A 76 -1.60 -16.90 9.96
C TYR A 76 -2.76 -17.84 9.57
N ASP A 77 -3.26 -18.63 10.52
CA ASP A 77 -4.34 -19.59 10.26
C ASP A 77 -5.61 -18.89 9.77
N ALA A 78 -5.99 -17.78 10.42
CA ALA A 78 -7.14 -16.98 10.00
C ALA A 78 -6.97 -16.39 8.60
N LEU A 79 -5.76 -15.88 8.28
CA LEU A 79 -5.43 -15.30 6.99
C LEU A 79 -5.50 -16.34 5.87
N ILE A 80 -4.79 -17.47 6.02
CA ILE A 80 -4.74 -18.52 5.00
C ILE A 80 -6.12 -19.12 4.77
N LYS A 81 -6.87 -19.40 5.83
CA LYS A 81 -8.25 -19.91 5.71
C LYS A 81 -9.14 -18.97 4.90
N THR A 82 -9.02 -17.65 5.12
CA THR A 82 -9.80 -16.65 4.39
C THR A 82 -9.38 -16.62 2.92
N ILE A 83 -8.08 -16.57 2.64
CA ILE A 83 -7.54 -16.57 1.26
C ILE A 83 -7.99 -17.82 0.50
N GLU A 84 -7.94 -19.00 1.12
CA GLU A 84 -8.40 -20.24 0.48
C GLU A 84 -9.89 -20.18 0.12
N GLN A 85 -10.73 -19.64 1.00
CA GLN A 85 -12.16 -19.48 0.76
C GLN A 85 -12.43 -18.49 -0.37
N ASP A 86 -11.76 -17.34 -0.39
CA ASP A 86 -11.88 -16.33 -1.44
C ASP A 86 -11.41 -16.87 -2.80
N CYS A 87 -10.29 -17.60 -2.83
CA CYS A 87 -9.78 -18.23 -4.04
C CYS A 87 -10.77 -19.25 -4.63
N ARG A 88 -11.45 -20.04 -3.78
CA ARG A 88 -12.51 -20.97 -4.26
C ARG A 88 -13.67 -20.22 -4.92
N VAL A 89 -14.07 -19.07 -4.37
CA VAL A 89 -15.12 -18.24 -4.97
C VAL A 89 -14.66 -17.69 -6.32
N LEU A 90 -13.46 -17.11 -6.39
CA LEU A 90 -12.90 -16.56 -7.62
C LEU A 90 -12.75 -17.64 -8.71
N GLU A 91 -12.27 -18.83 -8.34
CA GLU A 91 -12.18 -19.99 -9.22
C GLU A 91 -13.55 -20.43 -9.74
N SER A 92 -14.57 -20.51 -8.88
CA SER A 92 -15.94 -20.88 -9.28
C SER A 92 -16.57 -19.91 -10.29
N LEU A 93 -16.15 -18.64 -10.26
CA LEU A 93 -16.56 -17.59 -11.18
C LEU A 93 -15.65 -17.49 -12.41
N GLN A 94 -14.64 -18.36 -12.51
CA GLN A 94 -13.59 -18.34 -13.55
C GLN A 94 -12.86 -16.99 -13.63
N ILE A 95 -12.74 -16.29 -12.51
CA ILE A 95 -12.01 -15.03 -12.41
C ILE A 95 -10.54 -15.36 -12.16
N MET A 96 -9.67 -14.78 -12.97
CA MET A 96 -8.22 -14.91 -12.86
C MET A 96 -7.58 -13.53 -12.87
N ASP A 97 -6.25 -13.50 -12.79
CA ASP A 97 -5.46 -12.28 -12.87
C ASP A 97 -5.69 -11.24 -11.76
N TYR A 98 -6.30 -11.66 -10.66
CA TYR A 98 -6.31 -10.90 -9.42
C TYR A 98 -4.93 -10.92 -8.74
N SER A 99 -4.65 -9.91 -7.93
CA SER A 99 -3.45 -9.84 -7.09
C SER A 99 -3.85 -9.57 -5.64
N LEU A 100 -3.04 -10.09 -4.71
CA LEU A 100 -3.09 -9.68 -3.31
C LEU A 100 -2.31 -8.38 -3.16
N LEU A 101 -3.02 -7.29 -2.85
CA LEU A 101 -2.40 -6.02 -2.50
C LEU A 101 -1.97 -6.05 -1.04
N LEU A 102 -0.66 -6.01 -0.80
CA LEU A 102 -0.06 -6.03 0.53
C LEU A 102 0.61 -4.70 0.84
N GLY A 103 0.23 -4.07 1.94
CA GLY A 103 0.89 -2.88 2.48
C GLY A 103 1.59 -3.20 3.81
N ILE A 104 2.87 -2.86 3.92
CA ILE A 104 3.65 -3.04 5.15
C ILE A 104 3.87 -1.68 5.82
N HIS A 105 3.43 -1.58 7.06
CA HIS A 105 3.69 -0.44 7.92
C HIS A 105 4.74 -0.80 8.98
N ASN A 106 5.98 -0.38 8.76
CA ASN A 106 7.04 -0.49 9.76
C ASN A 106 6.89 0.55 10.87
N LEU A 107 6.63 0.10 12.10
CA LEU A 107 6.41 0.97 13.26
C LEU A 107 7.68 1.73 13.68
N ASP A 108 8.85 1.12 13.57
CA ASP A 108 10.11 1.73 13.98
C ASP A 108 10.55 2.82 12.99
N GLN A 109 10.33 2.56 11.70
CA GLN A 109 10.52 3.58 10.67
C GLN A 109 9.53 4.74 10.84
N ALA A 110 8.25 4.45 11.09
CA ALA A 110 7.27 5.50 11.36
C ALA A 110 7.62 6.36 12.58
N LYS A 111 8.21 5.78 13.64
CA LYS A 111 8.69 6.54 14.79
C LYS A 111 9.84 7.48 14.44
N ARG A 112 10.81 7.01 13.64
CA ARG A 112 11.93 7.86 13.16
C ARG A 112 11.49 8.96 12.20
N ASP A 113 10.48 8.67 11.39
CA ASP A 113 9.93 9.60 10.41
C ASP A 113 9.01 10.66 11.05
N ARG A 114 8.63 10.49 12.32
CA ARG A 114 8.03 11.58 13.09
C ARG A 114 9.18 12.51 13.50
N PRO A 115 9.35 13.68 12.87
CA PRO A 115 10.28 14.66 13.42
C PRO A 115 9.82 14.94 14.86
N ASP A 116 10.78 15.02 15.78
CA ASP A 116 10.55 15.47 17.15
C ASP A 116 9.85 16.83 17.11
N HIS A 117 8.52 16.81 17.14
CA HIS A 117 7.69 18.01 17.20
C HIS A 117 7.90 18.74 18.55
N TYR A 118 8.68 18.16 19.46
CA TYR A 118 9.22 18.80 20.64
C TYR A 118 10.41 19.71 20.31
N LEU A 119 11.36 19.30 19.46
CA LEU A 119 12.50 20.14 19.10
C LEU A 119 12.08 21.32 18.20
N ALA A 120 11.22 21.07 17.20
CA ALA A 120 10.74 22.14 16.31
C ALA A 120 9.88 23.19 17.05
N ARG A 121 9.14 22.79 18.10
CA ARG A 121 8.38 23.72 18.94
C ARG A 121 9.26 24.54 19.88
N SER A 122 10.36 23.97 20.37
CA SER A 122 11.34 24.70 21.20
C SER A 122 12.12 25.75 20.40
N PHE A 123 12.50 25.46 19.15
CA PHE A 123 13.15 26.46 18.27
C PHE A 123 12.19 27.56 17.80
N ALA A 124 10.89 27.27 17.66
CA ALA A 124 9.87 28.27 17.32
C ALA A 124 9.48 29.17 18.50
N ASN A 125 9.66 28.69 19.74
CA ASN A 125 9.32 29.44 20.96
C ASN A 125 10.51 30.11 21.64
N GLY A 126 11.71 30.08 21.06
CA GLY A 126 12.86 30.85 21.58
C GLY A 126 13.43 30.36 22.92
N ASP A 127 13.01 29.21 23.43
CA ASP A 127 13.53 28.67 24.69
C ASP A 127 14.89 27.99 24.45
N THR A 128 15.93 28.82 24.51
CA THR A 128 17.31 28.36 24.57
C THR A 128 17.55 27.73 25.93
N ILE A 129 17.72 26.41 25.98
CA ILE A 129 18.43 25.78 27.09
C ILE A 129 19.57 24.96 26.48
N ALA A 130 20.75 25.59 26.47
CA ALA A 130 22.00 24.91 26.22
C ALA A 130 22.21 23.88 27.35
N LEU A 131 22.46 22.62 26.98
CA LEU A 131 23.10 21.66 27.88
C LEU A 131 24.51 21.42 27.36
N LYS A 132 25.46 21.76 28.23
CA LYS A 132 26.90 21.55 28.13
C LYS A 132 27.26 20.11 28.44
#